data_AF-A0A7X9E001-F1
#
_entry.id   AF-A0A7X9E001-F1
#
_cell.length_a   1.000
_cell.length_b   1.000
_cell.length_c   1.000
_cell.angle_alpha   90.00
_cell.angle_beta   90.00
_cell.angle_gamma   90.00
#
_symmetry.space_group_name_H-M   'P 1'
#
loop_
_entity.id
_entity.type
_entity.pdbx_description
1 polymer ?
#
loop_
_entity_poly.entity_id
_entity_poly.type
_entity_poly.pdbx_seq_one_letter_code
_entity_poly.pdbx_strand_id
1 'polypeptide(L)'
;TAMLGVFFFVAFGWLDLSLVYYTDTNLIPQIVGGLILGVGFVIGGYCPGTSCVSAATGRIDGVVYLLGVMAGIFVFGEIFPWIENFYYSSNMGRVFLPDYLGLSYGMIVFLVVLMAVGAFAAAEWGERKMAAKKSGVSK
;
A
#
# COMPACT_ATOMS: atom_id res chain seq x y z
N THR A 1 -5.20 0.68 -10.55
CA THR A 1 -6.06 1.66 -11.24
C THR A 1 -5.63 3.10 -10.96
N ALA A 2 -5.37 3.50 -9.71
CA ALA A 2 -4.91 4.86 -9.38
C ALA A 2 -3.69 5.33 -10.20
N MET A 3 -2.68 4.48 -10.38
CA MET A 3 -1.47 4.80 -11.17
C MET A 3 -1.79 5.14 -12.65
N LEU A 4 -2.71 4.41 -13.28
CA LEU A 4 -3.15 4.70 -14.65
C LEU A 4 -3.95 6.00 -14.71
N GLY A 5 -4.84 6.22 -13.75
CA GLY A 5 -5.59 7.47 -13.64
C GLY A 5 -4.66 8.67 -13.56
N VAL A 6 -3.71 8.66 -12.62
CA VAL A 6 -2.71 9.73 -12.48
C VAL A 6 -1.92 9.92 -13.78
N PHE A 7 -1.47 8.84 -14.42
CA PHE A 7 -0.77 8.93 -15.70
C PHE A 7 -1.59 9.63 -16.79
N PHE A 8 -2.89 9.32 -16.91
CA PHE A 8 -3.77 10.00 -17.86
C PHE A 8 -3.93 11.49 -17.53
N PHE A 9 -4.17 11.85 -16.26
CA PHE A 9 -4.31 13.25 -15.86
C PHE A 9 -3.04 14.08 -16.12
N VAL A 10 -1.87 13.45 -15.98
CA VAL A 10 -0.57 14.05 -16.32
C VAL A 10 -0.40 14.18 -17.82
N ALA A 11 -0.78 13.16 -18.60
CA ALA A 11 -0.74 13.21 -20.07
C ALA A 11 -1.67 14.29 -20.65
N PHE A 12 -2.81 14.55 -20.00
CA PHE A 12 -3.70 15.67 -20.33
C PHE A 12 -3.23 17.03 -19.80
N GLY A 13 -2.11 17.08 -19.07
CA GLY A 13 -1.55 18.32 -18.51
C GLY A 13 -2.37 18.94 -17.38
N TRP A 14 -3.33 18.20 -16.81
CA TRP A 14 -4.18 18.67 -15.71
C TRP A 14 -3.54 18.48 -14.34
N LEU A 15 -2.50 17.66 -14.25
CA LEU A 15 -1.83 17.32 -13.00
C LEU A 15 -0.31 17.37 -13.20
N ASP A 16 0.35 18.24 -12.44
CA ASP A 16 1.80 18.34 -12.40
C ASP A 16 2.32 17.56 -11.18
N LEU A 17 3.11 16.51 -11.41
CA LEU A 17 3.71 15.71 -10.33
C LEU A 17 4.64 16.54 -9.46
N SER A 18 5.14 17.67 -9.93
CA SER A 18 6.01 18.57 -9.17
C SER A 18 5.30 19.23 -7.99
N LEU A 19 3.96 19.34 -8.04
CA LEU A 19 3.12 19.88 -6.97
C LEU A 19 2.61 18.81 -6.00
N VAL A 20 2.84 17.52 -6.30
CA VAL A 20 2.42 16.42 -5.44
C VAL A 20 3.47 16.22 -4.35
N TYR A 21 3.03 16.26 -3.09
CA TYR A 21 3.90 16.02 -1.95
C TYR A 21 4.27 14.53 -1.89
N TYR A 22 5.57 14.23 -1.98
CA TYR A 22 6.11 12.89 -1.84
C TYR A 22 6.96 12.79 -0.57
N THR A 23 6.74 11.74 0.21
CA THR A 23 7.55 11.43 1.40
C THR A 23 8.94 10.92 0.98
N ASP A 24 9.97 11.37 1.69
CA ASP A 24 11.34 10.88 1.50
C ASP A 24 11.45 9.37 1.77
N THR A 25 12.34 8.70 1.02
CA THR A 25 12.52 7.25 1.12
C THR A 25 13.49 6.94 2.26
N ASN A 26 12.92 6.71 3.45
CA ASN A 26 13.65 6.19 4.60
C ASN A 26 13.43 4.67 4.72
N LEU A 27 14.31 3.88 4.09
CA LEU A 27 14.07 2.45 3.87
C LEU A 27 13.90 1.65 5.17
N ILE A 28 14.78 1.86 6.15
CA ILE A 28 14.76 1.15 7.44
C ILE A 28 13.48 1.44 8.24
N PRO A 29 13.12 2.71 8.55
CA PRO A 29 11.91 2.98 9.31
C PRO A 29 10.63 2.68 8.52
N GLN A 30 10.64 2.75 7.18
CA GLN A 30 9.49 2.32 6.37
C GLN A 30 9.26 0.81 6.44
N ILE A 31 10.32 -0.01 6.45
CA ILE A 31 10.18 -1.47 6.63
C ILE A 31 9.63 -1.79 8.02
N VAL A 32 10.20 -1.17 9.07
CA VAL A 32 9.75 -1.40 10.45
C VAL A 32 8.30 -0.93 10.63
N GLY A 33 7.98 0.27 10.17
CA GLY A 33 6.62 0.81 10.22
C GLY A 33 5.62 -0.03 9.41
N GLY A 34 6.01 -0.47 8.21
CA GLY A 34 5.21 -1.34 7.36
C GLY A 34 4.94 -2.71 8.00
N LEU A 35 5.91 -3.27 8.71
CA LEU A 35 5.74 -4.53 9.43
C LEU A 35 4.78 -4.38 10.62
N ILE A 36 4.92 -3.32 11.42
CA ILE A 36 4.00 -3.01 12.53
C ILE A 36 2.58 -2.82 12.01
N LEU A 37 2.42 -2.06 10.93
CA LEU A 37 1.13 -1.84 10.27
C LEU A 37 0.54 -3.15 9.74
N GLY A 38 1.36 -4.00 9.12
CA GLY A 38 0.97 -5.33 8.65
C GLY A 38 0.48 -6.24 9.79
N VAL A 39 1.18 -6.25 10.93
CA VAL A 39 0.74 -6.97 12.13
C VAL A 39 -0.61 -6.45 12.61
N GLY A 40 -0.79 -5.12 12.62
CA GLY A 40 -2.07 -4.48 12.95
C GLY A 40 -3.21 -4.91 12.02
N PHE A 41 -2.95 -5.10 10.72
CA PHE A 41 -3.96 -5.57 9.77
C PHE A 41 -4.36 -7.02 10.04
N VAL A 42 -3.39 -7.90 10.34
CA VAL A 42 -3.66 -9.31 10.64
C VAL A 42 -4.48 -9.46 11.92
N ILE A 43 -4.13 -8.70 12.97
CA ILE A 43 -4.84 -8.75 14.25
C ILE A 43 -6.23 -8.12 14.14
N GLY A 44 -6.34 -6.97 13.47
CA GLY A 44 -7.59 -6.24 13.39
C GLY A 44 -8.56 -6.71 12.31
N GLY A 45 -8.10 -7.46 11.31
CA GLY A 45 -8.93 -7.94 10.20
C GLY A 45 -9.44 -6.83 9.26
N TYR A 46 -8.98 -5.59 9.43
CA TYR A 46 -9.34 -4.43 8.61
C TYR A 46 -8.07 -3.73 8.11
N CYS A 47 -8.14 -3.20 6.89
CA CYS A 47 -7.21 -2.17 6.43
C CYS A 47 -7.78 -0.78 6.78
N PRO A 48 -6.97 0.29 6.83
CA PRO A 48 -7.37 1.60 7.36
C PRO A 48 -8.51 2.25 6.56
N GLY A 49 -8.71 1.89 5.29
CA GLY A 49 -9.86 2.35 4.51
C GLY A 49 -11.14 1.57 4.84
N THR A 50 -11.04 0.25 4.95
CA THR A 50 -12.20 -0.60 5.26
C THR A 50 -12.73 -0.40 6.67
N SER A 51 -11.87 -0.04 7.62
CA SER A 51 -12.29 0.29 8.98
C SER A 51 -13.17 1.54 9.03
N CYS A 52 -12.87 2.57 8.23
CA CYS A 52 -13.72 3.76 8.12
C CYS A 52 -15.12 3.41 7.58
N VAL A 53 -15.20 2.59 6.53
CA VAL A 53 -16.49 2.14 5.96
C VAL A 53 -17.25 1.28 6.97
N SER A 54 -16.57 0.36 7.67
CA SER A 54 -17.16 -0.49 8.70
C SER A 54 -17.70 0.34 9.87
N ALA A 55 -16.95 1.34 10.33
CA ALA A 55 -17.36 2.27 11.37
C ALA A 55 -18.60 3.08 10.94
N ALA A 56 -18.64 3.59 9.70
CA ALA A 56 -19.79 4.31 9.15
C ALA A 56 -21.05 3.42 9.02
N THR A 57 -20.87 2.11 8.84
CA THR A 57 -21.97 1.13 8.77
C THR A 57 -22.49 0.76 10.18
N GLY A 58 -21.89 1.30 11.26
CA GLY A 58 -22.30 1.05 12.63
C GLY A 58 -21.75 -0.24 13.24
N ARG A 59 -20.75 -0.87 12.61
CA ARG A 59 -20.08 -2.05 13.19
C ARG A 59 -19.11 -1.64 14.29
N ILE A 60 -19.32 -2.19 15.47
CA ILE A 60 -18.49 -1.94 16.65
C ILE A 60 -17.04 -2.33 16.40
N ASP A 61 -16.78 -3.45 15.72
CA ASP A 61 -15.42 -3.91 15.40
C ASP A 61 -14.64 -2.88 14.56
N GLY A 62 -15.32 -2.23 13.61
CA GLY A 62 -14.74 -1.18 12.78
C GLY A 62 -14.43 0.09 13.57
N VAL A 63 -15.33 0.47 14.49
CA VAL A 63 -15.16 1.63 15.38
C VAL A 63 -13.98 1.41 16.33
N VAL A 64 -13.88 0.24 16.96
CA VAL A 64 -12.78 -0.10 17.88
C VAL A 64 -11.44 -0.08 17.15
N TYR A 65 -11.38 -0.67 15.95
CA TYR A 65 -10.17 -0.64 15.14
C TYR A 65 -9.79 0.80 14.75
N LEU A 66 -10.76 1.61 14.32
CA LEU A 66 -10.51 2.99 13.93
C LEU A 66 -10.01 3.85 15.10
N LEU A 67 -10.59 3.67 16.29
CA LEU A 67 -10.11 4.32 17.52
C LEU A 67 -8.69 3.85 17.89
N GLY A 68 -8.39 2.56 17.72
CA GLY A 68 -7.05 2.03 17.91
C GLY A 68 -6.03 2.66 16.96
N VAL A 69 -6.39 2.86 15.69
CA VAL A 69 -5.55 3.58 14.71
C VAL A 69 -5.33 5.03 15.15
N MET A 70 -6.38 5.74 15.57
CA MET A 70 -6.25 7.12 16.06
C MET A 70 -5.36 7.22 17.30
N ALA A 71 -5.54 6.33 18.26
CA ALA A 71 -4.70 6.26 19.46
C ALA A 71 -3.25 5.94 19.11
N GLY A 72 -3.01 5.00 18.19
CA GLY A 72 -1.68 4.65 17.70
C GLY A 72 -0.97 5.83 17.03
N ILE A 73 -1.69 6.62 16.21
CA ILE A 73 -1.16 7.85 15.60
C ILE A 73 -0.79 8.88 16.66
N PHE A 74 -1.64 9.06 17.67
CA PHE A 74 -1.38 10.00 18.77
C PHE A 74 -0.14 9.60 19.58
N VAL A 75 -0.05 8.34 19.98
CA VAL A 75 1.11 7.79 20.70
C VAL A 75 2.38 7.89 19.85
N PHE A 76 2.30 7.59 18.56
CA PHE A 76 3.43 7.75 17.66
C PHE A 76 3.88 9.21 17.55
N GLY A 77 2.95 10.17 17.51
CA GLY A 77 3.26 11.60 17.49
C GLY A 77 4.03 12.08 18.74
N GLU A 78 3.67 11.59 19.92
CA GLU A 78 4.37 11.91 21.18
C GLU A 78 5.75 11.24 21.27
N ILE A 79 5.90 10.02 20.75
CA ILE A 79 7.16 9.29 20.74
C ILE A 79 8.08 9.78 19.60
N PHE A 80 7.53 10.40 18.56
CA PHE A 80 8.25 10.89 17.39
C PHE A 80 9.50 11.72 17.73
N PRO A 81 9.46 12.75 18.62
CA PRO A 81 10.65 13.52 18.98
C PRO A 81 11.79 12.68 19.59
N TRP A 82 11.49 11.52 20.16
CA TRP A 82 12.49 10.61 20.72
C TRP A 82 13.05 9.65 19.66
N ILE A 83 12.24 9.33 18.65
CA ILE A 83 12.59 8.41 17.56
C ILE A 83 13.09 9.16 16.32
N GLU A 84 13.11 10.49 16.33
CA GLU A 84 13.52 11.34 15.20
C GLU A 84 14.87 10.93 14.59
N ASN A 85 15.87 10.68 15.44
CA ASN A 85 17.19 10.22 15.01
C ASN A 85 17.14 8.86 14.26
N PHE A 86 16.23 7.98 14.65
CA PHE A 86 16.01 6.70 13.98
C PHE A 86 15.17 6.87 12.70
N TYR A 87 14.21 7.78 12.70
CA TYR A 87 13.34 8.07 11.55
C TYR A 87 14.11 8.68 10.37
N TYR A 88 15.13 9.50 10.63
CA TYR A 88 16.00 10.08 9.59
C TYR A 88 17.31 9.31 9.35
N SER A 89 17.53 8.20 10.07
CA SER A 89 18.81 7.46 10.04
C SER A 89 19.20 6.88 8.67
N SER A 90 18.23 6.74 7.75
CA SER A 90 18.42 6.09 6.46
C SER A 90 17.76 6.88 5.32
N ASN A 91 17.98 8.19 5.31
CA ASN A 91 17.42 9.08 4.30
C ASN A 91 18.16 8.90 2.97
N MET A 92 17.63 8.01 2.11
CA MET A 92 18.10 7.85 0.73
C MET A 92 17.55 8.95 -0.20
N GLY A 93 16.88 9.96 0.33
CA GLY A 93 16.20 11.00 -0.44
C GLY A 93 14.94 10.49 -1.12
N ARG A 94 14.44 11.25 -2.11
CA ARG A 94 13.31 10.83 -2.95
C ARG A 94 13.84 9.95 -4.08
N VAL A 95 13.71 8.64 -3.93
CA VAL A 95 14.10 7.69 -4.98
C VAL A 95 12.84 7.21 -5.70
N PHE A 96 12.65 7.67 -6.95
CA PHE A 96 11.61 7.14 -7.80
C PHE A 96 12.11 5.89 -8.54
N LEU A 97 11.23 4.91 -8.71
CA LEU A 97 11.50 3.72 -9.51
C LEU A 97 11.96 4.05 -10.96
N PRO A 98 11.40 5.09 -11.64
CA PRO A 98 11.95 5.65 -12.89
C PRO A 98 13.41 6.08 -12.82
N ASP A 99 13.79 6.81 -11.78
CA ASP A 99 15.13 7.36 -11.65
C ASP A 99 16.16 6.28 -11.30
N TYR A 100 15.74 5.24 -10.56
CA TYR A 100 16.61 4.11 -10.20
C TYR A 100 16.83 3.14 -11.37
N LEU A 101 15.85 2.99 -12.26
CA LEU A 101 15.93 2.12 -13.44
C LEU A 101 16.35 2.85 -14.72
N GLY A 102 16.41 4.19 -14.72
CA GLY A 102 16.71 5.01 -15.89
C GLY A 102 15.67 4.91 -17.00
N LEU A 103 14.44 4.52 -16.68
CA LEU A 103 13.37 4.24 -17.65
C LEU A 103 12.34 5.37 -17.66
N SER A 104 11.81 5.67 -18.84
CA SER A 104 10.71 6.64 -19.00
C SER A 104 9.48 6.20 -18.20
N TYR A 105 8.79 7.17 -17.59
CA TYR A 105 7.61 6.95 -16.76
C TYR A 105 6.53 6.10 -17.46
N GLY A 106 6.34 6.29 -18.78
CA GLY A 106 5.40 5.51 -19.57
C GLY A 106 5.76 4.02 -19.68
N MET A 107 7.06 3.70 -19.71
CA MET A 107 7.53 2.31 -19.79
C MET A 107 7.36 1.57 -18.46
N ILE A 108 7.52 2.27 -17.34
CA ILE A 108 7.25 1.70 -16.01
C ILE A 108 5.76 1.45 -15.82
N VAL A 109 4.90 2.39 -16.21
CA VAL A 109 3.45 2.19 -16.17
C VAL A 109 3.07 0.95 -16.99
N PHE A 110 3.61 0.80 -18.20
CA PHE A 110 3.37 -0.37 -19.05
C PHE A 110 3.82 -1.69 -18.38
N LEU A 111 5.02 -1.73 -17.82
CA LEU A 111 5.53 -2.92 -17.14
C LEU A 111 4.71 -3.30 -15.90
N VAL A 112 4.29 -2.32 -15.10
CA VAL A 112 3.44 -2.56 -13.92
C VAL A 112 2.07 -3.10 -14.33
N VAL A 113 1.49 -2.58 -15.41
CA VAL A 113 0.22 -3.12 -15.95
C VAL A 113 0.40 -4.57 -16.40
N LEU A 114 1.48 -4.86 -17.13
CA LEU A 114 1.76 -6.22 -17.61
C LEU A 114 1.95 -7.19 -16.44
N MET A 115 2.70 -6.79 -15.41
CA MET A 115 2.87 -7.56 -14.18
C MET A 115 1.52 -7.79 -13.46
N ALA A 116 0.67 -6.76 -13.35
CA ALA A 116 -0.63 -6.88 -12.71
C ALA A 116 -1.53 -7.87 -13.46
N VAL A 117 -1.63 -7.76 -14.79
CA VAL A 117 -2.40 -8.71 -15.63
C VAL A 117 -1.85 -10.13 -15.47
N GLY A 118 -0.53 -10.30 -15.47
CA GLY A 118 0.12 -11.59 -15.26
C GLY A 118 -0.20 -12.20 -13.89
N ALA A 119 -0.17 -11.39 -12.83
CA ALA A 119 -0.49 -11.84 -11.47
C ALA A 119 -1.96 -12.27 -11.33
N PHE A 120 -2.90 -11.49 -11.90
CA PHE A 120 -4.32 -11.86 -11.89
C PHE A 120 -4.59 -13.13 -12.71
N ALA A 121 -3.97 -13.26 -13.89
CA ALA A 121 -4.10 -14.47 -14.71
C ALA A 121 -3.52 -15.70 -14.00
N ALA A 122 -2.38 -15.55 -13.31
CA ALA A 122 -1.78 -16.61 -12.51
C ALA A 122 -2.65 -16.99 -11.31
N ALA A 123 -3.28 -16.01 -10.65
CA ALA A 123 -4.23 -16.25 -9.57
C ALA A 123 -5.46 -17.03 -10.08
N GLU A 124 -6.07 -16.62 -11.19
CA GLU A 124 -7.18 -17.37 -11.80
C GLU A 124 -6.78 -18.79 -12.21
N TRP A 125 -5.57 -18.97 -12.77
CA TRP A 125 -5.08 -20.31 -13.12
C TRP A 125 -4.87 -21.18 -11.88
N GLY A 126 -4.32 -20.60 -10.80
CA GLY A 126 -4.16 -21.26 -9.51
C GLY A 126 -5.50 -21.68 -8.90
N GLU A 127 -6.49 -20.79 -8.91
CA GLU A 127 -7.85 -21.07 -8.44
C GLU A 127 -8.52 -22.17 -9.25
N ARG A 128 -8.43 -22.14 -10.59
CA ARG A 128 -8.97 -23.20 -11.46
C ARG A 128 -8.34 -24.56 -11.16
N LYS A 129 -7.03 -24.60 -10.92
CA LYS A 129 -6.31 -25.84 -10.60
C LYS A 129 -6.66 -26.38 -9.20
N MET A 130 -6.85 -25.49 -8.22
CA MET A 130 -7.29 -25.88 -6.87
C MET A 130 -8.76 -26.31 -6.84
N ALA A 131 -9.63 -25.63 -7.59
CA ALA A 131 -11.04 -26.00 -7.76
C ALA A 131 -11.18 -27.38 -8.44
N ALA A 132 -10.39 -27.65 -9.47
CA ALA A 132 -10.35 -28.95 -10.15
C ALA A 132 -9.84 -30.09 -9.25
N LYS A 133 -8.97 -29.80 -8.27
CA LYS A 133 -8.52 -30.79 -7.27
C LYS A 133 -9.61 -31.10 -6.23
N LYS A 134 -10.45 -30.12 -5.89
CA LYS A 134 -11.54 -30.27 -4.90
C LYS A 134 -12.71 -31.11 -5.42
N SER A 135 -12.96 -31.10 -6.73
CA SER A 135 -13.97 -31.96 -7.38
C SER A 135 -13.53 -33.43 -7.57
N GLY A 136 -12.27 -33.77 -7.29
CA GLY A 136 -11.75 -35.15 -7.35
C GLY A 136 -11.74 -35.90 -6.01
N VAL A 137 -12.14 -35.26 -4.90
CA VAL A 137 -12.19 -35.85 -3.54
C VAL A 137 -13.64 -35.93 -3.06
N SER A 138 -14.52 -36.42 -3.93
CA SER A 138 -15.85 -36.90 -3.57
C SER A 138 -16.06 -38.25 -4.23
N LYS A 139 -15.41 -39.27 -3.66
CA LYS A 139 -15.90 -40.65 -3.61
C LYS A 139 -15.44 -41.25 -2.29
#